data_AF-A0A7C1GY31-F1
#
_entry.id   AF-A0A7C1GY31-F1
#
_cell.length_a   1.000
_cell.length_b   1.000
_cell.length_c   1.000
_cell.angle_alpha   90.00
_cell.angle_beta   90.00
_cell.angle_gamma   90.00
#
_symmetry.space_group_name_H-M   'P 1'
#
loop_
_entity.id
_entity.type
_entity.pdbx_description
1 polymer ?
#
loop_
_entity_poly.entity_id
_entity_poly.type
_entity_poly.pdbx_seq_one_letter_code
_entity_poly.pdbx_strand_id
1 'polypeptide(L)'
;MTRICAAGSPNTTVLPKSTASTSNATVAASTASGNPSPKTPPHGAVLEMLTSEFDYPLPEDLIAQHPVEPRSASRMLVVDRATQTLYHRQFADILAYLREGDVLVVNETRVIPARVQARKLPTGGKVELLLLARRDDLHWEALVKGRRVGIGQKLSIGAHEQNGVTATVKAITPSGGRLLQLDTPLEDRLDRLGSIPLPPYIHAPLEDPNRYQTVYARVKGSAAAPTAGLHWTAELIQQA
;
A
#
# COMPACT_ATOMS: atom_id res chain seq x y z
N MET A 1 -4.52 -9.96 -24.05
CA MET A 1 -3.55 -8.84 -24.05
C MET A 1 -4.20 -7.65 -23.35
N THR A 2 -3.90 -7.46 -22.07
CA THR A 2 -4.34 -6.25 -21.34
C THR A 2 -3.15 -5.79 -20.52
N ARG A 3 -2.54 -4.68 -20.94
CA ARG A 3 -1.47 -3.99 -20.22
C ARG A 3 -2.10 -3.31 -19.01
N ILE A 4 -1.66 -3.67 -17.81
CA ILE A 4 -1.88 -2.84 -16.62
C ILE A 4 -0.60 -2.01 -16.46
N CYS A 5 -0.71 -0.72 -16.78
CA CYS A 5 0.29 0.26 -16.44
C CYS A 5 0.14 0.59 -14.94
N ALA A 6 1.10 0.17 -14.13
CA ALA A 6 1.34 0.78 -12.82
C ALA A 6 2.50 1.77 -12.97
N ALA A 7 2.30 3.01 -12.52
CA ALA A 7 3.34 4.04 -12.49
C ALA A 7 4.55 3.53 -11.68
N GLY A 8 5.72 3.56 -12.32
CA GLY A 8 6.93 2.93 -11.82
C GLY A 8 7.52 3.58 -10.58
N SER A 9 7.92 2.73 -9.64
CA SER A 9 9.01 2.99 -8.69
C SER A 9 10.16 2.02 -9.06
N PRO A 10 11.43 2.44 -9.05
CA PRO A 10 12.51 1.77 -9.78
C PRO A 10 12.99 0.42 -9.23
N ASN A 11 12.45 -0.08 -8.12
CA ASN A 11 12.95 -1.27 -7.43
C ASN A 11 12.00 -2.47 -7.60
N THR A 12 11.79 -2.87 -8.86
CA THR A 12 11.02 -4.07 -9.19
C THR A 12 11.96 -5.15 -9.72
N THR A 13 12.07 -6.27 -9.02
CA THR A 13 12.89 -7.41 -9.44
C THR A 13 11.99 -8.50 -10.03
N VAL A 14 12.34 -8.99 -11.22
CA VAL A 14 11.62 -10.05 -11.97
C VAL A 14 12.47 -11.32 -11.98
N LEU A 15 11.86 -12.47 -11.72
CA LEU A 15 12.52 -13.79 -11.78
C LEU A 15 12.16 -14.49 -13.11
N PRO A 16 13.12 -15.00 -13.92
CA PRO A 16 12.81 -15.65 -15.20
C PRO A 16 13.04 -17.17 -15.24
N LYS A 17 12.25 -17.87 -16.07
CA LYS A 17 12.51 -19.11 -16.89
C LYS A 17 11.15 -19.72 -17.33
N SER A 18 10.95 -20.55 -18.36
CA SER A 18 11.61 -21.05 -19.57
C SER A 18 10.49 -21.75 -20.39
N THR A 19 10.58 -21.77 -21.72
CA THR A 19 9.48 -22.02 -22.70
C THR A 19 9.17 -23.49 -23.04
N ALA A 20 7.90 -23.82 -23.40
CA ALA A 20 7.51 -24.66 -24.56
C ALA A 20 5.99 -24.66 -24.85
N SER A 21 5.65 -25.04 -26.09
CA SER A 21 4.40 -24.86 -26.88
C SER A 21 3.27 -25.89 -26.55
N THR A 22 2.02 -25.87 -27.07
CA THR A 22 1.53 -25.80 -28.48
C THR A 22 -0.02 -25.82 -28.55
N SER A 23 -0.59 -25.24 -29.63
CA SER A 23 -1.79 -25.62 -30.45
C SER A 23 -3.19 -25.67 -29.80
N ASN A 24 -4.14 -24.78 -30.20
CA ASN A 24 -5.06 -24.77 -31.37
C ASN A 24 -6.36 -25.58 -31.18
N ALA A 25 -7.51 -24.92 -31.32
CA ALA A 25 -8.58 -25.33 -32.26
C ALA A 25 -9.77 -24.35 -32.26
N THR A 26 -10.20 -24.04 -33.48
CA THR A 26 -11.29 -23.18 -33.93
C THR A 26 -12.58 -23.98 -34.07
N VAL A 27 -13.77 -23.45 -33.70
CA VAL A 27 -15.03 -23.79 -34.40
C VAL A 27 -16.00 -22.58 -34.39
N ALA A 28 -16.77 -22.54 -35.48
CA ALA A 28 -17.54 -21.48 -36.08
C ALA A 28 -18.92 -21.16 -35.48
N ALA A 29 -19.48 -20.10 -36.06
CA ALA A 29 -20.71 -19.37 -35.77
C ALA A 29 -22.03 -20.12 -35.98
N SER A 30 -23.08 -19.60 -35.34
CA SER A 30 -24.48 -19.75 -35.79
C SER A 30 -25.30 -18.52 -35.38
N THR A 31 -26.22 -18.16 -36.28
CA THR A 31 -27.04 -16.94 -36.42
C THR A 31 -28.37 -17.01 -35.65
N ALA A 32 -28.89 -15.86 -35.16
CA ALA A 32 -30.31 -15.48 -35.31
C ALA A 32 -30.64 -14.08 -34.73
N SER A 33 -31.12 -13.20 -35.63
CA SER A 33 -32.30 -12.31 -35.52
C SER A 33 -32.57 -11.48 -34.24
N GLY A 34 -32.20 -10.20 -34.30
CA GLY A 34 -33.11 -9.04 -34.28
C GLY A 34 -34.01 -8.75 -33.06
N ASN A 35 -33.63 -7.74 -32.25
CA ASN A 35 -34.49 -6.61 -31.87
C ASN A 35 -33.68 -5.47 -31.19
N PRO A 36 -34.29 -4.29 -30.88
CA PRO A 36 -33.99 -2.98 -31.46
C PRO A 36 -32.74 -2.28 -30.91
N SER A 37 -32.18 -1.39 -31.75
CA SER A 37 -31.01 -0.56 -31.47
C SER A 37 -31.11 0.22 -30.15
N PRO A 38 -30.15 0.08 -29.22
CA PRO A 38 -30.03 0.99 -28.10
C PRO A 38 -29.59 2.35 -28.63
N LYS A 39 -30.37 3.40 -28.34
CA LYS A 39 -30.03 4.79 -28.67
C LYS A 39 -28.65 5.08 -28.07
N THR A 40 -27.69 5.38 -28.93
CA THR A 40 -26.33 5.76 -28.56
C THR A 40 -26.40 6.97 -27.62
N PRO A 41 -25.92 6.89 -26.37
CA PRO A 41 -25.81 8.07 -25.54
C PRO A 41 -24.81 9.04 -26.21
N PRO A 42 -25.08 10.35 -26.18
CA PRO A 42 -24.19 11.34 -26.79
C PRO A 42 -22.77 11.18 -26.21
N HIS A 43 -21.78 11.14 -27.11
CA HIS A 43 -20.37 11.11 -26.76
C HIS A 43 -20.04 12.24 -25.79
N GLY A 44 -19.62 11.91 -24.56
CA GLY A 44 -19.12 12.88 -23.59
C GLY A 44 -19.68 12.79 -22.17
N ALA A 45 -20.58 11.85 -21.85
CA ALA A 45 -20.93 11.61 -20.46
C ALA A 45 -19.77 10.89 -19.74
N VAL A 46 -18.91 11.65 -19.07
CA VAL A 46 -18.06 11.09 -18.02
C VAL A 46 -19.03 10.61 -16.95
N LEU A 47 -19.20 9.29 -16.80
CA LEU A 47 -19.87 8.72 -15.65
C LEU A 47 -19.10 9.22 -14.42
N GLU A 48 -19.70 10.15 -13.69
CA GLU A 48 -19.16 10.65 -12.45
C GLU A 48 -19.17 9.49 -11.47
N MET A 49 -18.01 8.86 -11.31
CA MET A 49 -17.83 7.72 -10.43
C MET A 49 -17.89 8.21 -8.99
N LEU A 50 -18.95 7.84 -8.28
CA LEU A 50 -19.16 8.26 -6.90
C LEU A 50 -18.50 7.27 -5.95
N THR A 51 -17.90 7.77 -4.87
CA THR A 51 -17.31 6.90 -3.84
C THR A 51 -18.34 5.95 -3.22
N SER A 52 -19.62 6.33 -3.24
CA SER A 52 -20.73 5.50 -2.75
C SER A 52 -20.99 4.24 -3.59
N GLU A 53 -20.53 4.20 -4.86
CA GLU A 53 -20.66 2.99 -5.70
C GLU A 53 -19.75 1.85 -5.23
N PHE A 54 -18.78 2.14 -4.36
CA PHE A 54 -17.88 1.17 -3.75
C PHE A 54 -18.19 0.91 -2.26
N ASP A 55 -19.30 1.47 -1.76
CA ASP A 55 -19.70 1.27 -0.38
C ASP A 55 -20.36 -0.09 -0.19
N TYR A 56 -20.06 -0.73 0.94
CA TYR A 56 -20.63 -2.03 1.30
C TYR A 56 -20.68 -2.17 2.83
N PRO A 57 -21.65 -2.93 3.36
CA PRO A 57 -21.71 -3.19 4.79
C PRO A 57 -20.48 -4.00 5.22
N LEU A 58 -19.58 -3.38 5.98
CA LEU A 58 -18.43 -4.02 6.61
C LEU A 58 -18.60 -3.96 8.14
N PRO A 59 -19.09 -5.05 8.76
CA PRO A 59 -19.12 -5.16 10.21
C PRO A 59 -17.72 -5.00 10.82
N GLU A 60 -17.59 -4.20 11.88
CA GLU A 60 -16.30 -3.89 12.51
C GLU A 60 -15.61 -5.13 13.09
N ASP A 61 -16.38 -6.12 13.54
CA ASP A 61 -15.88 -7.40 14.05
C ASP A 61 -15.24 -8.29 12.98
N LEU A 62 -15.47 -8.00 11.69
CA LEU A 62 -14.80 -8.65 10.57
C LEU A 62 -13.49 -7.94 10.16
N ILE A 63 -13.16 -6.80 10.77
CA ILE A 63 -11.87 -6.12 10.57
C ILE A 63 -10.83 -6.75 11.51
N ALA A 64 -9.98 -7.60 10.94
CA ALA A 64 -8.94 -8.29 11.70
C ALA A 64 -8.00 -7.30 12.43
N GLN A 65 -7.98 -7.39 13.76
CA GLN A 65 -7.06 -6.62 14.61
C GLN A 65 -5.70 -7.31 14.76
N HIS A 66 -5.66 -8.63 14.60
CA HIS A 66 -4.43 -9.42 14.65
C HIS A 66 -4.34 -10.36 13.44
N PRO A 67 -3.17 -10.49 12.81
CA PRO A 67 -2.95 -11.48 11.77
C PRO A 67 -2.99 -12.92 12.33
N VAL A 68 -3.55 -13.85 11.55
CA VAL A 68 -3.56 -15.29 11.85
C VAL A 68 -2.15 -15.89 11.87
N GLU A 69 -1.96 -16.96 12.64
CA GLU A 69 -0.72 -17.77 12.67
C GLU A 69 -0.98 -19.26 12.39
N PRO A 70 -0.22 -19.89 11.47
CA PRO A 70 0.77 -19.28 10.57
C PRO A 70 0.10 -18.38 9.52
N ARG A 71 0.85 -17.41 8.96
CA ARG A 71 0.29 -16.41 8.01
C ARG A 71 -0.39 -17.03 6.78
N SER A 72 0.12 -18.17 6.31
CA SER A 72 -0.43 -18.93 5.17
C SER A 72 -1.80 -19.57 5.45
N ALA A 73 -2.21 -19.66 6.73
CA ALA A 73 -3.54 -20.15 7.11
C ALA A 73 -4.67 -19.13 6.87
N SER A 74 -4.35 -17.91 6.43
CA SER A 74 -5.36 -16.91 6.10
C SER A 74 -6.28 -17.39 4.98
N ARG A 75 -7.57 -17.03 5.06
CA ARG A 75 -8.54 -17.31 4.00
C ARG A 75 -8.18 -16.54 2.72
N MET A 76 -8.38 -17.19 1.59
CA MET A 76 -8.21 -16.62 0.26
C MET A 76 -9.51 -16.81 -0.53
N LEU A 77 -10.05 -15.72 -1.07
CA LEU A 77 -11.17 -15.77 -2.02
C LEU A 77 -10.61 -15.72 -3.44
N VAL A 78 -10.82 -16.80 -4.19
CA VAL A 78 -10.45 -16.86 -5.61
C VAL A 78 -11.66 -16.49 -6.45
N VAL A 79 -11.48 -15.49 -7.31
CA VAL A 79 -12.51 -15.04 -8.25
C VAL A 79 -12.09 -15.44 -9.65
N ASP A 80 -12.78 -16.40 -10.25
CA ASP A 80 -12.63 -16.68 -11.68
C ASP A 80 -13.45 -15.65 -12.47
N ARG A 81 -12.75 -14.73 -13.13
CA ARG A 81 -13.38 -13.65 -13.89
C ARG A 81 -14.09 -14.12 -15.16
N ALA A 82 -13.64 -15.24 -15.75
CA ALA A 82 -14.23 -15.74 -17.00
C ALA A 82 -15.55 -16.45 -16.73
N THR A 83 -15.61 -17.23 -15.65
CA THR A 83 -16.83 -17.96 -15.26
C THR A 83 -17.68 -17.23 -14.22
N GLN A 84 -17.17 -16.11 -13.68
CA GLN A 84 -17.75 -15.38 -12.54
C GLN A 84 -17.98 -16.24 -11.30
N THR A 85 -17.17 -17.29 -11.12
CA THR A 85 -17.29 -18.22 -10.00
C THR A 85 -16.38 -17.82 -8.85
N LEU A 86 -16.84 -18.05 -7.62
CA LEU A 86 -16.11 -17.79 -6.39
C LEU A 86 -15.68 -19.10 -5.72
N TYR A 87 -14.43 -19.16 -5.29
CA TYR A 87 -13.90 -20.29 -4.52
C TYR A 87 -13.29 -19.81 -3.21
N HIS A 88 -13.64 -20.46 -2.11
CA HIS A 88 -12.99 -20.26 -0.82
C HIS A 88 -11.83 -21.24 -0.68
N ARG A 89 -10.64 -20.71 -0.36
CA ARG A 89 -9.38 -21.45 -0.19
C ARG A 89 -8.63 -20.92 1.02
N GLN A 90 -7.52 -21.58 1.34
CA GLN A 90 -6.49 -21.02 2.22
C GLN A 90 -5.38 -20.41 1.36
N PHE A 91 -4.65 -19.44 1.90
CA PHE A 91 -3.55 -18.81 1.17
C PHE A 91 -2.43 -19.81 0.87
N ALA A 92 -2.25 -20.84 1.70
CA ALA A 92 -1.37 -21.97 1.41
C ALA A 92 -1.64 -22.64 0.05
N ASP A 93 -2.87 -22.57 -0.46
CA ASP A 93 -3.25 -23.15 -1.75
C ASP A 93 -2.84 -22.29 -2.96
N ILE A 94 -2.24 -21.10 -2.75
CA ILE A 94 -1.96 -20.12 -3.82
C ILE A 94 -1.12 -20.71 -4.96
N LEU A 95 -0.19 -21.62 -4.64
CA LEU A 95 0.71 -22.21 -5.63
C LEU A 95 -0.05 -23.06 -6.66
N ALA A 96 -1.21 -23.63 -6.31
CA ALA A 96 -2.06 -24.38 -7.24
C ALA A 96 -2.72 -23.47 -8.31
N TYR A 97 -2.67 -22.16 -8.13
CA TYR A 97 -3.22 -21.16 -9.06
C TYR A 97 -2.14 -20.47 -9.91
N LEU A 98 -0.87 -20.77 -9.67
CA LEU A 98 0.25 -20.29 -10.48
C LEU A 98 0.63 -21.35 -11.50
N ARG A 99 1.05 -20.91 -12.68
CA ARG A 99 1.53 -21.76 -13.77
C ARG A 99 3.01 -21.53 -14.00
N GLU A 100 3.65 -22.54 -14.58
CA GLU A 100 5.02 -22.37 -15.07
C GLU A 100 5.08 -21.19 -16.04
N GLY A 101 6.05 -20.29 -15.82
CA GLY A 101 6.23 -19.06 -16.58
C GLY A 101 5.49 -17.83 -16.02
N ASP A 102 4.65 -17.97 -15.00
CA ASP A 102 4.07 -16.82 -14.29
C ASP A 102 5.16 -16.05 -13.54
N VAL A 103 5.00 -14.73 -13.45
CA VAL A 103 5.92 -13.83 -12.74
C VAL A 103 5.21 -13.21 -11.55
N LEU A 104 5.70 -13.51 -10.35
CA LEU A 104 5.28 -12.83 -9.13
C LEU A 104 6.08 -11.53 -8.96
N VAL A 105 5.39 -10.40 -9.06
CA VAL A 105 5.98 -9.07 -8.81
C VAL A 105 5.75 -8.70 -7.36
N VAL A 106 6.84 -8.53 -6.61
CA VAL A 106 6.81 -8.22 -5.18
C VAL A 106 7.36 -6.83 -4.88
N ASN A 107 6.85 -6.21 -3.81
CA ASN A 107 7.39 -4.96 -3.28
C ASN A 107 8.39 -5.24 -2.15
N GLU A 108 9.69 -5.07 -2.42
CA GLU A 108 10.78 -5.32 -1.45
C GLU A 108 11.00 -4.19 -0.43
N THR A 109 10.14 -3.17 -0.39
CA THR A 109 10.30 -2.07 0.57
C THR A 109 10.00 -2.52 2.00
N ARG A 110 10.88 -2.15 2.92
CA ARG A 110 10.73 -2.31 4.37
C ARG A 110 10.06 -1.07 4.96
N VAL A 111 9.08 -1.31 5.82
CA VAL A 111 8.36 -0.24 6.54
C VAL A 111 9.32 0.41 7.53
N ILE A 112 9.41 1.74 7.49
CA ILE A 112 10.17 2.55 8.45
C ILE A 112 9.23 3.13 9.52
N PRO A 113 9.73 3.52 10.71
CA PRO A 113 8.94 4.20 11.74
C PRO A 113 8.54 5.64 11.34
N ALA A 114 7.76 5.77 10.29
CA ALA A 114 7.46 7.05 9.64
C ALA A 114 6.46 7.93 10.40
N ARG A 115 5.78 7.42 11.43
CA ARG A 115 4.87 8.22 12.27
C ARG A 115 5.64 8.88 13.40
N VAL A 116 5.75 10.20 13.35
CA VAL A 116 6.55 11.01 14.26
C VAL A 116 5.67 12.05 14.96
N GLN A 117 5.85 12.20 16.27
CA GLN A 117 5.16 13.22 17.05
C GLN A 117 5.98 14.53 17.06
N ALA A 118 5.28 15.65 16.88
CA ALA A 118 5.85 16.98 16.84
C ALA A 118 5.01 17.99 17.64
N ARG A 119 5.61 19.15 17.92
CA ARG A 119 4.94 20.29 18.55
C ARG A 119 5.17 21.55 17.74
N LYS A 120 4.15 22.38 17.60
CA LYS A 120 4.29 23.69 16.97
C LYS A 120 5.19 24.60 17.81
N LEU A 121 6.00 25.40 17.14
CA LEU A 121 6.72 26.50 17.76
C LEU A 121 6.07 27.85 17.37
N PRO A 122 5.90 28.79 18.31
CA PRO A 122 6.15 28.67 19.76
C PRO A 122 4.98 28.05 20.55
N THR A 123 3.82 27.85 19.91
CA THR A 123 2.54 27.57 20.61
C THR A 123 2.44 26.23 21.37
N GLY A 124 3.34 25.28 21.13
CA GLY A 124 3.36 23.97 21.80
C GLY A 124 2.27 22.98 21.34
N GLY A 125 1.37 23.38 20.43
CA GLY A 125 0.27 22.55 19.94
C GLY A 125 0.76 21.24 19.31
N LYS A 126 0.11 20.12 19.66
CA LYS A 126 0.47 18.78 19.17
C LYS A 126 0.22 18.65 17.66
N VAL A 127 1.17 18.02 16.97
CA VAL A 127 1.11 17.71 15.55
C VAL A 127 1.66 16.30 15.36
N GLU A 128 0.93 15.46 14.64
CA GLU A 128 1.44 14.16 14.20
C GLU A 128 1.83 14.26 12.72
N LEU A 129 3.01 13.74 12.39
CA LEU A 129 3.57 13.68 11.06
C LEU A 129 3.62 12.22 10.61
N LEU A 130 3.12 11.93 9.43
CA LEU A 130 3.36 10.67 8.73
C LEU A 130 4.26 10.97 7.54
N LEU A 131 5.54 10.63 7.65
CA LEU A 131 6.52 10.82 6.59
C LEU A 131 6.18 9.90 5.41
N LEU A 132 6.03 10.47 4.22
CA LEU A 132 5.64 9.75 3.01
C LEU A 132 6.84 9.44 2.12
N ALA A 133 7.67 10.46 1.87
CA ALA A 133 8.78 10.35 0.94
C ALA A 133 9.92 11.29 1.34
N ARG A 134 11.13 10.75 1.33
CA ARG A 134 12.37 11.53 1.42
C ARG A 134 12.66 12.14 0.04
N ARG A 135 12.90 13.44 0.00
CA ARG A 135 13.34 14.16 -1.22
C ARG A 135 14.86 14.29 -1.24
N ASP A 136 15.44 14.58 -0.08
CA ASP A 136 16.88 14.56 0.20
C ASP A 136 17.09 14.42 1.72
N ASP A 137 18.30 14.62 2.22
CA ASP A 137 18.67 14.46 3.63
C ASP A 137 17.87 15.38 4.58
N LEU A 138 17.48 16.55 4.10
CA LEU A 138 16.83 17.60 4.89
C LEU A 138 15.39 17.88 4.43
N HIS A 139 14.93 17.28 3.34
CA HIS A 139 13.58 17.51 2.82
C HIS A 139 12.73 16.25 2.82
N TRP A 140 11.56 16.36 3.43
CA TRP A 140 10.58 15.28 3.54
C TRP A 140 9.19 15.74 3.16
N GLU A 141 8.48 14.91 2.41
CA GLU A 141 7.03 15.03 2.27
C GLU A 141 6.34 14.26 3.40
N ALA A 142 5.34 14.88 4.03
CA ALA A 142 4.59 14.27 5.13
C ALA A 142 3.10 14.61 5.10
N LEU A 143 2.25 13.66 5.49
CA LEU A 143 0.89 13.99 5.92
C LEU A 143 0.94 14.56 7.34
N VAL A 144 0.12 15.58 7.58
CA VAL A 144 0.12 16.29 8.85
C VAL A 144 -1.26 16.23 9.47
N LYS A 145 -1.34 15.61 10.64
CA LYS A 145 -2.52 15.62 11.50
C LYS A 145 -2.33 16.66 12.59
N GLY A 146 -2.91 17.83 12.37
CA GLY A 146 -2.84 18.97 13.29
C GLY A 146 -3.61 20.16 12.75
N ARG A 147 -4.22 20.95 13.63
CA ARG A 147 -4.98 22.15 13.23
C ARG A 147 -4.04 23.21 12.72
N ARG A 148 -4.36 23.92 11.62
CA ARG A 148 -3.64 25.12 11.13
C ARG A 148 -2.11 24.94 11.05
N VAL A 149 -1.65 23.92 10.32
CA VAL A 149 -0.22 23.76 9.96
C VAL A 149 -0.06 24.18 8.50
N GLY A 150 0.32 25.44 8.31
CA GLY A 150 0.54 26.07 7.01
C GLY A 150 2.02 26.37 6.74
N ILE A 151 2.29 26.96 5.58
CA ILE A 151 3.64 27.37 5.15
C ILE A 151 4.26 28.31 6.20
N GLY A 152 5.55 28.13 6.46
CA GLY A 152 6.33 28.90 7.45
C GLY A 152 6.21 28.38 8.89
N GLN A 153 5.25 27.50 9.21
CA GLN A 153 5.13 26.93 10.55
C GLN A 153 6.37 26.10 10.89
N LYS A 154 6.99 26.39 12.04
CA LYS A 154 8.06 25.59 12.63
C LYS A 154 7.49 24.53 13.57
N LEU A 155 8.04 23.33 13.50
CA LEU A 155 7.68 22.18 14.29
C LEU A 155 8.93 21.64 14.99
N SER A 156 8.81 21.29 16.26
CA SER A 156 9.84 20.57 17.01
C SER A 156 9.47 19.10 17.09
N ILE A 157 10.32 18.26 16.51
CA ILE A 157 10.26 16.80 16.55
C ILE A 157 11.20 16.32 17.65
N GLY A 158 10.72 15.48 18.57
CA GLY A 158 11.52 15.03 19.70
C GLY A 158 11.86 16.17 20.68
N ALA A 159 10.92 17.07 20.95
CA ALA A 159 11.10 18.27 21.77
C ALA A 159 11.65 18.03 23.20
N HIS A 160 11.54 16.81 23.73
CA HIS A 160 12.04 16.42 25.05
C HIS A 160 13.40 15.71 24.99
N GLU A 161 14.03 15.65 23.82
CA GLU A 161 15.31 14.98 23.62
C GLU A 161 16.44 15.96 23.36
N GLN A 162 17.64 15.61 23.84
CA GLN A 162 18.85 16.43 23.75
C GLN A 162 19.21 16.86 22.32
N ASN A 163 18.72 16.13 21.30
CA ASN A 163 19.01 16.39 19.89
C ASN A 163 17.77 16.72 19.05
N GLY A 164 16.63 17.20 19.59
CA GLY A 164 15.40 17.41 18.79
C GLY A 164 15.59 18.06 17.40
N VAL A 165 14.79 17.66 16.40
CA VAL A 165 14.85 18.22 15.03
C VAL A 165 13.86 19.36 14.90
N THR A 166 14.25 20.47 14.29
CA THR A 166 13.31 21.52 13.87
C THR A 166 12.95 21.32 12.40
N ALA A 167 11.65 21.23 12.12
CA ALA A 167 11.11 21.18 10.76
C ALA A 167 10.37 22.49 10.44
N THR A 168 10.57 23.03 9.25
CA THR A 168 9.81 24.17 8.72
C THR A 168 8.96 23.74 7.54
N VAL A 169 7.67 24.06 7.56
CA VAL A 169 6.79 23.79 6.41
C VAL A 169 7.14 24.75 5.27
N LYS A 170 7.57 24.22 4.13
CA LYS A 170 7.97 24.99 2.93
C LYS A 170 6.85 25.10 1.90
N ALA A 171 6.07 24.04 1.75
CA ALA A 171 4.97 23.99 0.80
C ALA A 171 3.85 23.06 1.28
N ILE A 172 2.68 23.20 0.66
CA ILE A 172 1.58 22.24 0.74
C ILE A 172 1.54 21.51 -0.61
N THR A 173 1.54 20.19 -0.59
CA THR A 173 1.53 19.38 -1.81
C THR A 173 0.10 19.25 -2.36
N PRO A 174 -0.09 18.95 -3.66
CA PRO A 174 -1.41 18.82 -4.27
C PRO A 174 -2.32 17.80 -3.58
N SER A 175 -1.72 16.77 -2.96
CA SER A 175 -2.40 15.73 -2.17
C SER A 175 -2.75 16.17 -0.74
N GLY A 176 -2.51 17.42 -0.36
CA GLY A 176 -2.74 17.94 1.00
C GLY A 176 -1.62 17.64 2.01
N GLY A 177 -0.51 17.04 1.56
CA GLY A 177 0.71 16.85 2.34
C GLY A 177 1.49 18.16 2.54
N ARG A 178 2.55 18.10 3.34
CA ARG A 178 3.48 19.22 3.59
C ARG A 178 4.88 18.81 3.16
N LEU A 179 5.57 19.71 2.45
CA LEU A 179 7.01 19.62 2.28
C LEU A 179 7.68 20.26 3.49
N LEU A 180 8.45 19.48 4.22
CA LEU A 180 9.18 19.87 5.41
C LEU A 180 10.66 20.07 5.04
N GLN A 181 11.25 21.17 5.50
CA GLN A 181 12.70 21.35 5.54
C GLN A 181 13.16 21.21 6.99
N LEU A 182 14.06 20.26 7.22
CA LEU A 182 14.66 19.95 8.51
C LEU A 182 15.95 20.76 8.70
N ASP A 183 16.29 21.05 9.95
CA ASP A 183 17.60 21.61 10.32
C ASP A 183 18.71 20.55 10.35
N THR A 184 18.34 19.30 10.58
CA THR A 184 19.23 18.14 10.68
C THR A 184 18.57 16.89 10.08
N PRO A 185 19.35 15.92 9.56
CA PRO A 185 18.79 14.68 9.03
C PRO A 185 18.00 13.89 10.09
N LEU A 186 16.87 13.32 9.66
CA LEU A 186 15.95 12.58 10.54
C LEU A 186 16.05 11.05 10.39
N GLU A 187 16.52 10.54 9.26
CA GLU A 187 16.49 9.10 8.89
C GLU A 187 17.01 8.19 10.02
N ASP A 188 18.25 8.43 10.48
CA ASP A 188 18.93 7.59 11.49
C ASP A 188 18.30 7.68 12.89
N ARG A 189 17.32 8.57 13.04
CA ARG A 189 16.65 8.85 14.30
C ARG A 189 15.22 8.36 14.31
N LEU A 190 14.69 7.89 13.18
CA LEU A 190 13.32 7.37 13.08
C LEU A 190 13.10 6.17 13.99
N ASP A 191 14.10 5.30 14.15
CA ASP A 191 13.99 4.13 15.04
C ASP A 191 13.75 4.53 16.51
N ARG A 192 14.14 5.75 16.91
CA ARG A 192 13.92 6.29 18.27
C ARG A 192 12.72 7.23 18.36
N LEU A 193 12.55 8.11 17.39
CA LEU A 193 11.57 9.20 17.41
C LEU A 193 10.23 8.85 16.76
N GLY A 194 10.24 7.79 15.97
CA GLY A 194 9.11 7.36 15.17
C GLY A 194 8.46 6.10 15.72
N SER A 195 7.35 5.76 15.10
CA SER A 195 6.61 4.52 15.33
C SER A 195 6.13 3.97 13.99
N ILE A 196 5.90 2.65 13.93
CA ILE A 196 5.33 2.02 12.73
C ILE A 196 3.91 2.56 12.53
N PRO A 197 3.62 3.23 11.40
CA PRO A 197 2.29 3.69 11.10
C PRO A 197 1.37 2.51 10.77
N LEU A 198 0.44 2.21 11.68
CA LEU A 198 -0.66 1.30 11.40
C LEU A 198 -1.82 2.05 10.72
N PRO A 199 -2.57 1.38 9.82
CA PRO A 199 -3.84 1.90 9.33
C PRO A 199 -4.77 2.28 10.49
N PRO A 200 -5.62 3.32 10.33
CA PRO A 200 -6.39 3.89 11.44
C PRO A 200 -7.41 2.93 12.05
N TYR A 201 -7.80 1.88 11.34
CA TYR A 201 -8.75 0.85 11.77
C TYR A 201 -8.10 -0.32 12.52
N ILE A 202 -6.76 -0.35 12.61
CA ILE A 202 -6.02 -1.30 13.45
C ILE A 202 -5.66 -0.56 14.74
N HIS A 203 -6.33 -0.92 15.83
CA HIS A 203 -6.14 -0.30 17.15
C HIS A 203 -5.25 -1.14 18.06
N ALA A 204 -5.17 -2.45 17.80
CA ALA A 204 -4.30 -3.33 18.53
C ALA A 204 -2.82 -2.98 18.29
N PRO A 205 -1.99 -2.92 19.34
CA PRO A 205 -0.56 -2.70 19.19
C PRO A 205 0.09 -3.91 18.50
N LEU A 206 1.16 -3.65 17.75
CA LEU A 206 2.05 -4.71 17.26
C LEU A 206 2.90 -5.22 18.42
N GLU A 207 2.77 -6.49 18.78
CA GLU A 207 3.66 -7.15 19.76
C GLU A 207 5.09 -7.28 19.20
N ASP A 208 5.21 -7.63 17.91
CA ASP A 208 6.47 -7.66 17.18
C ASP A 208 6.37 -6.79 15.91
N PRO A 209 7.12 -5.68 15.80
CA PRO A 209 7.15 -4.85 14.61
C PRO A 209 7.54 -5.59 13.32
N ASN A 210 8.31 -6.69 13.41
CA ASN A 210 8.66 -7.49 12.24
C ASN A 210 7.46 -8.25 11.66
N ARG A 211 6.38 -8.41 12.43
CA ARG A 211 5.10 -8.94 11.92
C ARG A 211 4.49 -8.06 10.83
N TYR A 212 4.82 -6.77 10.83
CA TYR A 212 4.39 -5.81 9.82
C TYR A 212 5.42 -5.64 8.70
N GLN A 213 6.12 -6.72 8.37
CA GLN A 213 7.05 -6.81 7.24
C GLN A 213 6.78 -8.08 6.44
N THR A 214 6.97 -7.99 5.13
CA THR A 214 6.98 -9.17 4.24
C THR A 214 8.30 -9.90 4.34
N VAL A 215 8.31 -11.18 3.97
CA VAL A 215 9.51 -12.03 4.00
C VAL A 215 10.60 -11.59 3.00
N TYR A 216 10.26 -10.73 2.03
CA TYR A 216 11.17 -10.15 1.05
C TYR A 216 11.48 -8.65 1.32
N ALA A 217 11.09 -8.11 2.47
CA ALA A 217 11.35 -6.71 2.82
C ALA A 217 12.85 -6.46 3.10
N ARG A 218 13.52 -5.73 2.19
CA ARG A 218 14.97 -5.49 2.22
C ARG A 218 15.33 -4.00 2.25
N VAL A 219 14.64 -3.20 1.44
CA VAL A 219 15.02 -1.79 1.19
C VAL A 219 14.20 -0.86 2.07
N LYS A 220 14.81 -0.15 3.03
CA LYS A 220 14.10 0.86 3.83
C LYS A 220 13.48 1.93 2.91
N GLY A 221 12.24 2.33 3.18
CA GLY A 221 11.65 3.48 2.49
C GLY A 221 10.13 3.53 2.44
N SER A 222 9.41 2.55 3.00
CA SER A 222 7.95 2.59 2.96
C SER A 222 7.34 3.13 4.26
N ALA A 223 6.32 3.96 4.12
CA ALA A 223 5.45 4.36 5.23
C ALA A 223 4.32 3.35 5.50
N ALA A 224 4.17 2.30 4.70
CA ALA A 224 3.16 1.27 4.91
C ALA A 224 3.62 -0.09 4.39
N ALA A 225 3.19 -1.18 5.02
CA ALA A 225 3.53 -2.50 4.51
C ALA A 225 2.77 -2.79 3.20
N PRO A 226 3.38 -3.51 2.23
CA PRO A 226 2.63 -4.11 1.15
C PRO A 226 1.80 -5.28 1.71
N THR A 227 0.60 -4.97 2.22
CA THR A 227 -0.18 -5.84 3.12
C THR A 227 -0.56 -7.19 2.52
N ALA A 228 -0.87 -7.24 1.21
CA ALA A 228 -1.14 -8.51 0.51
C ALA A 228 0.09 -9.43 0.51
N GLY A 229 1.30 -8.86 0.58
CA GLY A 229 2.54 -9.61 0.68
C GLY A 229 2.77 -10.28 2.04
N LEU A 230 2.04 -9.86 3.09
CA LEU A 230 2.25 -10.37 4.44
C LEU A 230 1.88 -11.85 4.56
N HIS A 231 0.99 -12.36 3.71
CA HIS A 231 0.52 -13.75 3.74
C HIS A 231 1.58 -14.76 3.26
N TRP A 232 2.59 -14.31 2.53
CA TRP A 232 3.70 -15.16 2.10
C TRP A 232 4.60 -15.55 3.27
N THR A 233 4.96 -16.83 3.32
CA THR A 233 5.98 -17.36 4.23
C THR A 233 7.23 -17.74 3.44
N ALA A 234 8.37 -17.93 4.14
CA ALA A 234 9.60 -18.34 3.50
C ALA A 234 9.46 -19.71 2.82
N GLU A 235 8.70 -20.61 3.45
CA GLU A 235 8.42 -21.97 2.96
C GLU A 235 7.60 -21.94 1.67
N LEU A 236 6.56 -21.09 1.60
CA LEU A 236 5.75 -20.95 0.38
C LEU A 236 6.55 -20.38 -0.79
N ILE A 237 7.44 -19.42 -0.52
CA ILE A 237 8.32 -18.85 -1.57
C ILE A 237 9.32 -19.89 -2.07
N GLN A 238 9.83 -20.77 -1.21
CA GLN A 238 10.77 -21.82 -1.63
C GLN A 238 10.12 -22.92 -2.46
N GLN A 239 8.81 -23.12 -2.33
CA GLN A 239 8.04 -24.10 -3.08
C GLN A 239 7.57 -23.59 -4.45
N ALA A 240 7.54 -22.27 -4.64
CA ALA A 240 7.13 -21.59 -5.88
C ALA A 240 8.25 -21.59 -6.92
#